data_AF-A0A7S1WRV9-F1
#
_entry.id   AF-A0A7S1WRV9-F1
#
_cell.length_a   1.000
_cell.length_b   1.000
_cell.length_c   1.000
_cell.angle_alpha   90.00
_cell.angle_beta   90.00
_cell.angle_gamma   90.00
#
_symmetry.space_group_name_H-M   'P 1'
#
loop_
_entity.id
_entity.type
_entity.pdbx_description
1 polymer ?
#
loop_
_entity_poly.entity_id
_entity_poly.type
_entity_poly.pdbx_seq_one_letter_code
_entity_poly.pdbx_strand_id
1 'polypeptide(L)'
;MVILDVKRSEKKNEFLFETTVKTSVADLLKELCEVHNLRLKVLRLAVTCKELAKHGPIRPEETRGISDDLSKVTELDVNAYGQPTNPDANGFRTGCPPPPEVADVLSRTAEEAEAAVDVALVLQKRSIDRNACQTHIDNMRGAVMIAYPAYHRLPAYDPARMELEDREELDGASELQQVLDHTQTNIWWAGKELRTDQTLEQYVGRNEKTKIVAKLAPKSAGAPVREPRIDENTHKAMLAHYYKKQEEQKKLGDDEDDSYLDAQWADPKSLKSQLIGGGRPIMARPGGR
;
A
#
# COMPACT_ATOMS: atom_id res chain seq x y z
N MET A 1 26.12 7.40 14.21
CA MET A 1 24.92 6.63 13.81
C MET A 1 24.87 6.41 12.31
N VAL A 2 24.73 5.16 11.89
CA VAL A 2 24.39 4.79 10.51
C VAL A 2 22.88 4.60 10.43
N ILE A 3 22.25 5.20 9.43
CA ILE A 3 20.82 5.02 9.17
C ILE A 3 20.65 4.03 8.03
N LEU A 4 19.94 2.94 8.27
CA LEU A 4 19.54 1.98 7.26
C LEU A 4 18.13 2.31 6.80
N ASP A 5 18.02 2.54 5.49
CA ASP A 5 16.77 2.57 4.76
C ASP A 5 16.47 1.16 4.28
N VAL A 6 15.68 0.45 5.08
CA VAL A 6 15.42 -0.98 4.93
C VAL A 6 14.26 -1.15 3.98
N LYS A 7 14.51 -1.78 2.85
CA LYS A 7 13.55 -1.99 1.77
C LYS A 7 13.28 -3.46 1.51
N ARG A 8 12.09 -3.72 0.97
CA ARG A 8 11.65 -5.06 0.57
C ARG A 8 11.00 -5.03 -0.83
N SER A 9 10.38 -6.14 -1.23
CA SER A 9 9.58 -6.26 -2.44
C SER A 9 8.44 -5.24 -2.50
N GLU A 10 7.75 -5.03 -1.38
CA GLU A 10 6.67 -4.06 -1.25
C GLU A 10 7.13 -2.77 -0.58
N LYS A 11 6.80 -1.62 -1.19
CA LYS A 11 7.13 -0.29 -0.64
C LYS A 11 6.52 -0.02 0.74
N LYS A 12 5.36 -0.63 1.05
CA LYS A 12 4.69 -0.49 2.35
C LYS A 12 5.51 -1.06 3.51
N ASN A 13 6.50 -1.90 3.21
CA ASN A 13 7.38 -2.53 4.18
C ASN A 13 8.73 -1.82 4.33
N GLU A 14 8.85 -0.60 3.81
CA GLU A 14 10.03 0.23 3.98
C GLU A 14 10.02 0.91 5.36
N PHE A 15 11.17 0.90 6.04
CA PHE A 15 11.36 1.59 7.31
C PHE A 15 12.81 2.04 7.51
N LEU A 16 13.00 3.03 8.38
CA LEU A 16 14.33 3.48 8.79
C LEU A 16 14.76 2.79 10.09
N PHE A 17 15.99 2.32 10.14
CA PHE A 17 16.60 1.71 11.32
C PHE A 17 17.93 2.39 11.63
N GLU A 18 18.24 2.59 12.91
CA GLU A 18 19.47 3.22 13.36
C GLU A 18 20.42 2.19 13.96
N THR A 19 21.69 2.19 13.55
CA THR A 19 22.72 1.31 14.11
C THR A 19 24.10 1.96 14.08
N THR A 20 25.14 1.19 14.45
CA THR A 20 26.54 1.62 14.41
C THR A 20 27.33 0.83 13.38
N VAL A 21 28.46 1.37 12.90
CA VAL A 21 29.32 0.65 11.92
C VAL A 21 29.97 -0.60 12.54
N LYS A 22 30.11 -0.65 13.86
CA LYS A 22 30.79 -1.74 14.56
C LYS A 22 29.93 -2.99 14.72
N THR A 23 28.61 -2.87 14.52
CA THR A 23 27.67 -3.98 14.66
C THR A 23 28.03 -5.10 13.68
N SER A 24 27.97 -6.34 14.16
CA SER A 24 28.07 -7.55 13.33
C SER A 24 26.90 -7.61 12.35
N VAL A 25 27.16 -8.00 11.10
CA VAL A 25 26.08 -8.20 10.11
C VAL A 25 25.11 -9.29 10.58
N ALA A 26 25.58 -10.32 11.29
CA ALA A 26 24.71 -11.36 11.84
C ALA A 26 23.71 -10.82 12.87
N ASP A 27 24.17 -9.96 13.76
CA ASP A 27 23.32 -9.39 14.81
C ASP A 27 22.39 -8.33 14.22
N LEU A 28 22.90 -7.49 13.32
CA LEU A 28 22.10 -6.55 12.55
C LEU A 28 20.98 -7.24 11.78
N LEU A 29 21.24 -8.39 11.15
CA LEU A 29 20.21 -9.15 10.43
C LEU A 29 19.10 -9.64 11.36
N LYS A 30 19.46 -10.15 12.56
CA LYS A 30 18.47 -10.58 13.55
C LYS A 30 17.60 -9.41 14.01
N GLU A 31 18.23 -8.29 14.36
CA GLU A 31 17.53 -7.07 14.79
C GLU A 31 16.59 -6.53 13.71
N LEU A 32 17.06 -6.47 12.45
CA LEU A 32 16.24 -6.01 11.33
C LEU A 32 15.04 -6.92 11.06
N CYS A 33 15.23 -8.24 11.09
CA CYS A 33 14.13 -9.20 10.94
C CYS A 33 13.13 -9.08 12.10
N GLU A 34 13.61 -8.93 13.34
CA GLU A 34 12.76 -8.77 14.50
C GLU A 34 11.94 -7.48 14.45
N VAL A 35 12.56 -6.33 14.17
CA VAL A 35 11.86 -5.04 14.04
C VAL A 35 10.84 -5.09 12.91
N HIS A 36 11.19 -5.68 11.77
CA HIS A 36 10.26 -5.86 10.65
C HIS A 36 9.05 -6.72 11.05
N ASN A 37 9.26 -7.85 11.71
CA ASN A 37 8.18 -8.75 12.13
C ASN A 37 7.29 -8.10 13.20
N LEU A 38 7.87 -7.41 14.18
CA LEU A 38 7.12 -6.66 15.19
C LEU A 38 6.29 -5.54 14.57
N ARG A 39 6.85 -4.84 13.58
CA ARG A 39 6.11 -3.83 12.81
C ARG A 39 4.90 -4.44 12.10
N LEU A 40 5.05 -5.59 11.43
CA LEU A 40 3.92 -6.30 10.81
C LEU A 40 2.86 -6.68 11.85
N LYS A 41 3.30 -7.15 13.02
CA LYS A 41 2.41 -7.48 14.14
C LYS A 41 1.63 -6.26 14.64
N VAL A 42 2.27 -5.10 14.78
CA VAL A 42 1.59 -3.84 15.13
C VAL A 42 0.52 -3.49 14.11
N LEU A 43 0.80 -3.60 12.81
CA LEU A 43 -0.16 -3.30 11.75
C LEU A 43 -1.36 -4.25 11.78
N ARG A 44 -1.13 -5.57 11.89
CA ARG A 44 -2.22 -6.56 12.00
C ARG A 44 -3.08 -6.30 13.23
N LEU A 45 -2.44 -6.11 14.39
CA LEU A 45 -3.14 -5.85 15.64
C LEU A 45 -3.96 -4.56 15.56
N ALA A 46 -3.41 -3.47 14.98
CA ALA A 46 -4.13 -2.21 14.80
C ALA A 46 -5.40 -2.39 13.94
N VAL A 47 -5.32 -3.13 12.83
CA VAL A 47 -6.48 -3.45 11.99
C VAL A 47 -7.52 -4.24 12.79
N THR A 48 -7.10 -5.28 13.52
CA THR A 48 -8.04 -6.09 14.32
C THR A 48 -8.69 -5.30 15.45
N CYS A 49 -7.96 -4.39 16.11
CA CYS A 49 -8.48 -3.49 17.15
C CYS A 49 -9.53 -2.52 16.60
N LYS A 50 -9.30 -1.95 15.40
CA LYS A 50 -10.29 -1.08 14.73
C LYS A 50 -11.59 -1.83 14.42
N GLU A 51 -11.47 -3.05 13.91
CA GLU A 51 -12.64 -3.89 13.61
C GLU A 51 -13.36 -4.35 14.88
N LEU A 52 -12.60 -4.68 15.94
CA LEU A 52 -13.12 -5.02 17.25
C LEU A 52 -13.86 -3.83 17.90
N ALA A 53 -13.35 -2.61 17.73
CA ALA A 53 -14.01 -1.39 18.20
C ALA A 53 -15.34 -1.12 17.49
N LYS A 54 -15.42 -1.38 16.17
CA LYS A 54 -16.62 -1.11 15.36
C LYS A 54 -17.71 -2.18 15.51
N HIS A 55 -17.32 -3.45 15.47
CA HIS A 55 -18.25 -4.56 15.29
C HIS A 55 -18.16 -5.62 16.40
N GLY A 56 -17.27 -5.47 17.37
CA GLY A 56 -17.10 -6.45 18.45
C GLY A 56 -16.39 -7.73 18.02
N PRO A 57 -16.40 -8.77 18.88
CA PRO A 57 -15.64 -10.01 18.65
C PRO A 57 -16.11 -10.77 17.42
N ILE A 58 -15.25 -11.64 16.89
CA ILE A 58 -15.60 -12.53 15.78
C ILE A 58 -16.63 -13.60 16.20
N ARG A 59 -17.55 -13.95 15.30
CA ARG A 59 -18.54 -15.01 15.53
C ARG A 59 -17.86 -16.40 15.54
N PRO A 60 -18.44 -17.37 16.27
CA PRO A 60 -18.09 -18.78 16.13
C PRO A 60 -18.16 -19.24 14.67
N GLU A 61 -17.35 -20.23 14.30
CA GLU A 61 -17.27 -20.73 12.92
C GLU A 61 -18.63 -21.15 12.35
N GLU A 62 -19.48 -21.75 13.19
CA GLU A 62 -20.82 -22.24 12.82
C GLU A 62 -21.80 -21.12 12.43
N THR A 63 -21.59 -19.89 12.91
CA THR A 63 -22.50 -18.74 12.70
C THR A 63 -21.88 -17.61 11.89
N ARG A 64 -20.61 -17.78 11.49
CA ARG A 64 -19.83 -16.79 10.74
C ARG A 64 -20.29 -16.73 9.29
N GLY A 65 -20.58 -15.52 8.79
CA GLY A 65 -21.03 -15.30 7.41
C GLY A 65 -22.49 -15.68 7.16
N ILE A 66 -23.22 -16.10 8.19
CA ILE A 66 -24.67 -16.32 8.11
C ILE A 66 -25.36 -14.95 8.23
N SER A 67 -26.12 -14.58 7.20
CA SER A 67 -26.96 -13.37 7.21
C SER A 67 -28.20 -13.57 8.09
N ASP A 68 -28.79 -12.47 8.57
CA ASP A 68 -30.00 -12.48 9.40
C ASP A 68 -31.23 -13.14 8.74
N ASP A 69 -31.21 -13.33 7.42
CA ASP A 69 -32.27 -14.03 6.71
C ASP A 69 -32.04 -15.54 6.66
N LEU A 70 -30.78 -15.98 6.62
CA LEU A 70 -30.41 -17.39 6.68
C LEU A 70 -30.47 -17.93 8.12
N SER A 71 -30.28 -17.05 9.12
CA SER A 71 -30.40 -17.38 10.55
C SER A 71 -31.81 -17.84 10.95
N LYS A 72 -32.86 -17.41 10.23
CA LYS A 72 -34.25 -17.86 10.47
C LYS A 72 -34.50 -19.30 10.03
N VAL A 73 -33.62 -19.85 9.19
CA VAL A 73 -33.71 -21.21 8.63
C VAL A 73 -32.85 -22.18 9.42
N THR A 74 -31.71 -21.72 9.93
CA THR A 74 -30.84 -22.49 10.80
C THR A 74 -31.28 -22.32 12.25
N GLU A 75 -31.51 -23.38 13.01
CA GLU A 75 -31.85 -23.30 14.45
C GLU A 75 -30.70 -22.76 15.35
N LEU A 76 -29.67 -22.14 14.76
CA LEU A 76 -28.51 -21.58 15.46
C LEU A 76 -28.80 -20.15 15.92
N ASP A 77 -28.46 -19.88 17.18
CA ASP A 77 -28.53 -18.52 17.73
C ASP A 77 -27.34 -17.68 17.25
N VAL A 78 -27.58 -16.86 16.23
CA VAL A 78 -26.61 -15.93 15.65
C VAL A 78 -26.30 -14.75 16.59
N ASN A 79 -27.15 -14.49 17.58
CA ASN A 79 -27.05 -13.36 18.50
C ASN A 79 -26.66 -13.78 19.93
N ALA A 80 -25.89 -14.86 20.08
CA ALA A 80 -25.40 -15.35 21.37
C ALA A 80 -24.65 -14.29 22.22
N TYR A 81 -24.14 -13.22 21.57
CA TYR A 81 -23.42 -12.10 22.21
C TYR A 81 -24.31 -10.90 22.56
N GLY A 82 -25.60 -10.96 22.21
CA GLY A 82 -26.55 -9.86 22.33
C GLY A 82 -27.07 -9.40 20.98
N GLN A 83 -28.00 -8.45 21.00
CA GLN A 83 -28.57 -7.88 19.80
C GLN A 83 -27.53 -6.97 19.10
N PRO A 84 -27.26 -7.16 17.79
CA PRO A 84 -26.29 -6.35 17.07
C PRO A 84 -26.69 -4.87 17.11
N THR A 85 -25.79 -4.03 17.62
CA THR A 85 -25.97 -2.56 17.61
C THR A 85 -25.31 -1.94 16.38
N ASN A 86 -24.24 -2.56 15.88
CA ASN A 86 -23.56 -2.16 14.66
C ASN A 86 -23.13 -3.41 13.85
N PRO A 87 -24.03 -4.01 13.06
CA PRO A 87 -23.76 -5.25 12.36
C PRO A 87 -22.64 -5.07 11.31
N ASP A 88 -21.79 -6.08 11.21
CA ASP A 88 -20.83 -6.18 10.13
C ASP A 88 -21.55 -6.54 8.82
N ALA A 89 -21.19 -5.86 7.73
CA ALA A 89 -21.80 -6.06 6.41
C ALA A 89 -21.70 -7.52 5.92
N ASN A 90 -20.63 -8.21 6.31
CA ASN A 90 -20.36 -9.58 5.89
C ASN A 90 -20.79 -10.63 6.94
N GLY A 91 -21.28 -10.22 8.11
CA GLY A 91 -21.70 -11.13 9.19
C GLY A 91 -20.58 -11.97 9.80
N PHE A 92 -19.32 -11.53 9.72
CA PHE A 92 -18.19 -12.25 10.33
C PHE A 92 -18.06 -11.94 11.83
N ARG A 93 -18.36 -10.70 12.23
CA ARG A 93 -18.33 -10.25 13.62
C ARG A 93 -19.72 -10.23 14.25
N THR A 94 -19.75 -10.24 15.58
CA THR A 94 -20.99 -10.27 16.38
C THR A 94 -21.89 -9.06 16.13
N GLY A 95 -21.32 -7.90 15.80
CA GLY A 95 -22.03 -6.64 15.64
C GLY A 95 -22.35 -5.96 16.98
N CYS A 96 -21.74 -6.44 18.07
CA CYS A 96 -21.89 -5.92 19.44
C CYS A 96 -20.57 -5.26 19.87
N PRO A 97 -20.33 -3.99 19.49
CA PRO A 97 -19.13 -3.27 19.90
C PRO A 97 -19.09 -3.02 21.42
N PRO A 98 -17.90 -2.73 21.98
CA PRO A 98 -17.79 -2.24 23.35
C PRO A 98 -18.48 -0.87 23.51
N PRO A 99 -18.68 -0.38 24.75
CA PRO A 99 -19.23 0.96 24.99
C PRO A 99 -18.50 2.03 24.18
N PRO A 100 -19.18 3.08 23.69
CA PRO A 100 -18.62 4.02 22.72
C PRO A 100 -17.34 4.70 23.21
N GLU A 101 -17.29 5.10 24.48
CA GLU A 101 -16.08 5.70 25.08
C GLU A 101 -14.87 4.75 25.04
N VAL A 102 -15.11 3.45 25.22
CA VAL A 102 -14.06 2.43 25.20
C VAL A 102 -13.68 2.06 23.77
N ALA A 103 -14.67 2.00 22.87
CA ALA A 103 -14.45 1.82 21.44
C ALA A 103 -13.56 2.94 20.87
N ASP A 104 -13.78 4.19 21.28
CA ASP A 104 -12.98 5.34 20.88
C ASP A 104 -11.53 5.23 21.37
N VAL A 105 -11.32 4.80 22.62
CA VAL A 105 -9.97 4.54 23.16
C VAL A 105 -9.27 3.44 22.35
N LEU A 106 -9.98 2.35 22.03
CA LEU A 106 -9.43 1.25 21.25
C LEU A 106 -9.09 1.67 19.80
N SER A 107 -9.96 2.45 19.15
CA SER A 107 -9.70 2.96 17.79
C SER A 107 -8.54 3.95 17.77
N ARG A 108 -8.52 4.90 18.71
CA ARG A 108 -7.44 5.91 18.79
C ARG A 108 -6.08 5.27 19.06
N THR A 109 -6.01 4.33 20.00
CA THR A 109 -4.75 3.61 20.30
C THR A 109 -4.26 2.79 19.10
N ALA A 110 -5.17 2.19 18.33
CA ALA A 110 -4.83 1.50 17.09
C ALA A 110 -4.33 2.45 15.99
N GLU A 111 -4.96 3.61 15.82
CA GLU A 111 -4.52 4.64 14.86
C GLU A 111 -3.14 5.20 15.20
N GLU A 112 -2.89 5.47 16.48
CA GLU A 112 -1.58 5.92 16.97
C GLU A 112 -0.50 4.86 16.73
N ALA A 113 -0.81 3.58 16.99
CA ALA A 113 0.12 2.48 16.77
C ALA A 113 0.44 2.27 15.28
N GLU A 114 -0.57 2.36 14.40
CA GLU A 114 -0.38 2.28 12.96
C GLU A 114 0.49 3.43 12.44
N ALA A 115 0.18 4.66 12.83
CA ALA A 115 0.96 5.85 12.44
C ALA A 115 2.42 5.79 12.94
N ALA A 116 2.67 5.12 14.07
CA ALA A 116 4.00 4.95 14.64
C ALA A 116 4.88 3.91 13.92
N VAL A 117 4.31 3.10 13.03
CA VAL A 117 5.06 2.15 12.20
C VAL A 117 4.85 2.35 10.70
N ASP A 118 4.05 3.33 10.30
CA ASP A 118 3.73 3.57 8.90
C ASP A 118 4.96 3.99 8.07
N VAL A 119 4.91 3.68 6.77
CA VAL A 119 5.96 4.05 5.81
C VAL A 119 6.15 5.56 5.70
N ALA A 120 5.14 6.38 6.06
CA ALA A 120 5.25 7.83 6.12
C ALA A 120 6.39 8.32 7.02
N LEU A 121 6.81 7.53 8.03
CA LEU A 121 7.94 7.88 8.90
C LEU A 121 9.27 7.96 8.16
N VAL A 122 9.42 7.23 7.05
CA VAL A 122 10.60 7.28 6.20
C VAL A 122 10.79 8.69 5.60
N LEU A 123 9.69 9.29 5.14
CA LEU A 123 9.68 10.68 4.64
C LEU A 123 9.96 11.68 5.75
N GLN A 124 9.49 11.40 6.97
CA GLN A 124 9.76 12.21 8.16
C GLN A 124 11.17 12.01 8.73
N LYS A 125 11.97 11.09 8.17
CA LYS A 125 13.32 10.74 8.62
C LYS A 125 13.36 10.22 10.06
N ARG A 126 12.29 9.54 10.51
CA ARG A 126 12.21 8.93 11.83
C ARG A 126 12.50 7.44 11.73
N SER A 127 13.43 6.97 12.56
CA SER A 127 13.75 5.55 12.72
C SER A 127 12.72 4.84 13.60
N ILE A 128 12.56 3.54 13.35
CA ILE A 128 11.77 2.63 14.16
C ILE A 128 12.74 1.78 14.99
N ASP A 129 12.40 1.60 16.26
CA ASP A 129 13.13 0.75 17.19
C ASP A 129 12.21 -0.38 17.70
N ARG A 130 12.83 -1.50 18.09
CA ARG A 130 12.15 -2.66 18.67
C ARG A 130 11.30 -2.27 19.88
N ASN A 131 11.87 -1.47 20.78
CA ASN A 131 11.20 -1.06 22.01
C ASN A 131 9.96 -0.20 21.73
N ALA A 132 10.03 0.65 20.70
CA ALA A 132 8.89 1.45 20.29
C ALA A 132 7.75 0.56 19.78
N CYS A 133 8.04 -0.41 18.90
CA CYS A 133 7.04 -1.37 18.44
C CYS A 133 6.40 -2.14 19.61
N GLN A 134 7.21 -2.65 20.54
CA GLN A 134 6.70 -3.38 21.70
C GLN A 134 5.80 -2.51 22.59
N THR A 135 6.18 -1.25 22.81
CA THR A 135 5.36 -0.29 23.57
C THR A 135 3.99 -0.09 22.92
N HIS A 136 3.92 0.00 21.60
CA HIS A 136 2.65 0.11 20.88
C HIS A 136 1.80 -1.16 20.97
N ILE A 137 2.42 -2.35 20.95
CA ILE A 137 1.74 -3.63 21.22
C ILE A 137 1.16 -3.63 22.64
N ASP A 138 1.93 -3.20 23.64
CA ASP A 138 1.50 -3.16 25.03
C ASP A 138 0.38 -2.13 25.27
N ASN A 139 0.42 -0.99 24.58
CA ASN A 139 -0.66 0.01 24.62
C ASN A 139 -1.96 -0.56 24.02
N MET A 140 -1.89 -1.25 22.88
CA MET A 140 -3.05 -1.92 22.29
C MET A 140 -3.55 -3.06 23.18
N ARG A 141 -2.65 -3.82 23.81
CA ARG A 141 -3.01 -4.84 24.82
C ARG A 141 -3.79 -4.22 25.96
N GLY A 142 -3.33 -3.09 26.49
CA GLY A 142 -4.03 -2.33 27.54
C GLY A 142 -5.42 -1.87 27.09
N ALA A 143 -5.56 -1.34 25.88
CA ALA A 143 -6.84 -0.94 25.32
C ALA A 143 -7.82 -2.13 25.17
N VAL A 144 -7.34 -3.28 24.70
CA VAL A 144 -8.14 -4.51 24.62
C VAL A 144 -8.54 -5.00 26.02
N MET A 145 -7.66 -4.91 27.02
CA MET A 145 -8.00 -5.27 28.40
C MET A 145 -9.03 -4.32 29.04
N ILE A 146 -9.09 -3.06 28.63
CA ILE A 146 -10.14 -2.12 29.07
C ILE A 146 -11.49 -2.52 28.45
N ALA A 147 -11.50 -2.87 27.15
CA ALA A 147 -12.72 -3.30 26.46
C ALA A 147 -13.21 -4.68 26.91
N TYR A 148 -12.29 -5.61 27.13
CA TYR A 148 -12.54 -7.00 27.50
C TYR A 148 -11.63 -7.41 28.66
N PRO A 149 -11.99 -7.06 29.92
CA PRO A 149 -11.19 -7.39 31.09
C PRO A 149 -10.90 -8.89 31.18
N ALA A 150 -9.63 -9.26 31.33
CA ALA A 150 -9.16 -10.65 31.32
C ALA A 150 -9.68 -11.49 30.12
N TYR A 151 -9.86 -10.85 28.97
CA TYR A 151 -10.44 -11.45 27.76
C TYR A 151 -11.85 -12.02 27.97
N HIS A 152 -12.59 -11.53 28.97
CA HIS A 152 -13.97 -11.93 29.17
C HIS A 152 -14.82 -11.46 27.98
N ARG A 153 -15.60 -12.38 27.40
CA ARG A 153 -16.34 -12.20 26.13
C ARG A 153 -15.49 -11.99 24.89
N LEU A 154 -14.16 -12.14 24.96
CA LEU A 154 -13.29 -12.20 23.79
C LEU A 154 -12.84 -13.65 23.54
N PRO A 155 -13.36 -14.31 22.48
CA PRO A 155 -13.05 -15.71 22.20
C PRO A 155 -11.57 -15.97 21.96
N ALA A 156 -11.11 -17.19 22.26
CA ALA A 156 -9.72 -17.61 22.02
C ALA A 156 -9.33 -17.56 20.54
N TYR A 157 -10.30 -17.77 19.64
CA TYR A 157 -10.13 -17.71 18.19
C TYR A 157 -10.29 -16.29 17.61
N ASP A 158 -10.46 -15.25 18.44
CA ASP A 158 -10.52 -13.88 17.93
C ASP A 158 -9.10 -13.42 17.53
N PRO A 159 -8.92 -12.85 16.32
CA PRO A 159 -7.61 -12.43 15.83
C PRO A 159 -6.87 -11.47 16.78
N ALA A 160 -7.59 -10.54 17.43
CA ALA A 160 -6.95 -9.60 18.36
C ALA A 160 -6.38 -10.33 19.58
N ARG A 161 -7.04 -11.40 20.03
CA ARG A 161 -6.56 -12.22 21.15
C ARG A 161 -5.42 -13.13 20.72
N MET A 162 -5.53 -13.78 19.56
CA MET A 162 -4.49 -14.67 19.03
C MET A 162 -3.16 -13.91 18.85
N GLU A 163 -3.20 -12.71 18.27
CA GLU A 163 -2.01 -11.86 18.12
C GLU A 163 -1.42 -11.44 19.48
N LEU A 164 -2.26 -11.12 20.48
CA LEU A 164 -1.80 -10.70 21.81
C LEU A 164 -1.22 -11.84 22.66
N GLU A 165 -1.67 -13.08 22.44
CA GLU A 165 -1.20 -14.32 23.09
C GLU A 165 -0.05 -15.01 22.32
N ASP A 166 0.44 -14.41 21.22
CA ASP A 166 1.47 -14.97 20.33
C ASP A 166 1.07 -16.34 19.73
N ARG A 167 -0.23 -16.50 19.44
CA ARG A 167 -0.86 -17.70 18.86
C ARG A 167 -1.41 -17.45 17.48
N GLU A 168 -0.88 -16.46 16.77
CA GLU A 168 -1.29 -16.17 15.41
C GLU A 168 -1.03 -17.35 14.46
N GLU A 169 -2.08 -17.85 13.82
CA GLU A 169 -1.98 -18.81 12.73
C GLU A 169 -1.79 -18.04 11.43
N LEU A 170 -0.53 -17.90 11.01
CA LEU A 170 -0.19 -17.27 9.73
C LEU A 170 -0.23 -18.27 8.56
N ASP A 171 -0.45 -19.56 8.82
CA ASP A 171 -0.44 -20.60 7.78
C ASP A 171 -1.54 -20.37 6.74
N GLY A 172 -1.20 -20.48 5.45
CA GLY A 172 -2.08 -20.18 4.33
C GLY A 172 -2.39 -18.68 4.09
N ALA A 173 -2.01 -17.77 4.98
CA ALA A 173 -2.20 -16.33 4.79
C ALA A 173 -1.09 -15.73 3.90
N SER A 174 -1.46 -14.80 3.01
CA SER A 174 -0.49 -14.02 2.21
C SER A 174 0.54 -13.31 3.09
N GLU A 175 0.15 -12.98 4.32
CA GLU A 175 0.96 -12.31 5.33
C GLU A 175 2.13 -13.16 5.84
N LEU A 176 2.05 -14.50 5.78
CA LEU A 176 3.18 -15.38 6.12
C LEU A 176 4.37 -15.16 5.20
N GLN A 177 4.11 -14.91 3.91
CA GLN A 177 5.17 -14.56 2.96
C GLN A 177 5.88 -13.26 3.37
N GLN A 178 5.22 -12.44 4.19
CA GLN A 178 5.79 -11.21 4.70
C GLN A 178 6.62 -11.36 5.97
N VAL A 179 6.51 -12.46 6.71
CA VAL A 179 7.33 -12.70 7.90
C VAL A 179 8.74 -13.12 7.48
N LEU A 180 9.74 -12.59 8.17
CA LEU A 180 11.15 -12.88 7.90
C LEU A 180 11.73 -13.80 8.96
N ASP A 181 12.40 -14.85 8.50
CA ASP A 181 13.32 -15.62 9.33
C ASP A 181 14.76 -15.16 9.06
N HIS A 182 15.48 -14.83 10.13
CA HIS A 182 16.89 -14.43 10.05
C HIS A 182 17.78 -15.54 9.47
N THR A 183 17.39 -16.82 9.57
CA THR A 183 18.19 -17.92 8.99
C THR A 183 18.03 -18.02 7.48
N GLN A 184 16.89 -17.56 6.94
CA GLN A 184 16.54 -17.62 5.52
C GLN A 184 16.64 -16.27 4.81
N THR A 185 17.01 -15.20 5.51
CA THR A 185 17.10 -13.83 4.95
C THR A 185 18.55 -13.38 4.83
N ASN A 186 18.82 -12.57 3.81
CA ASN A 186 20.10 -11.91 3.55
C ASN A 186 19.91 -10.40 3.39
N ILE A 187 20.96 -9.64 3.72
CA ILE A 187 21.01 -8.18 3.50
C ILE A 187 21.81 -7.89 2.24
N TRP A 188 21.29 -7.00 1.40
CA TRP A 188 21.96 -6.51 0.21
C TRP A 188 22.16 -5.00 0.27
N TRP A 189 23.37 -4.56 -0.05
CA TRP A 189 23.71 -3.14 -0.16
C TRP A 189 24.58 -2.91 -1.39
N ALA A 190 24.24 -1.88 -2.17
CA ALA A 190 24.96 -1.51 -3.40
C ALA A 190 25.17 -2.66 -4.41
N GLY A 191 24.30 -3.68 -4.40
CA GLY A 191 24.40 -4.86 -5.26
C GLY A 191 25.37 -5.94 -4.74
N LYS A 192 25.86 -5.82 -3.51
CA LYS A 192 26.64 -6.86 -2.82
C LYS A 192 25.84 -7.41 -1.64
N GLU A 193 25.93 -8.71 -1.44
CA GLU A 193 25.43 -9.38 -0.24
C GLU A 193 26.36 -9.07 0.94
N LEU A 194 25.78 -8.69 2.09
CA LEU A 194 26.53 -8.53 3.32
C LEU A 194 26.68 -9.90 3.98
N ARG A 195 27.92 -10.33 4.20
CA ARG A 195 28.23 -11.62 4.80
C ARG A 195 28.10 -11.53 6.31
N THR A 196 27.48 -12.54 6.92
CA THR A 196 27.17 -12.56 8.35
C THR A 196 28.41 -12.66 9.26
N ASP A 197 29.54 -13.12 8.73
CA ASP A 197 30.84 -13.20 9.41
C ASP A 197 31.58 -11.86 9.50
N GLN A 198 31.05 -10.80 8.87
CA GLN A 198 31.68 -9.49 8.79
C GLN A 198 30.93 -8.43 9.61
N THR A 199 31.59 -7.29 9.85
CA THR A 199 30.98 -6.11 10.45
C THR A 199 30.52 -5.13 9.38
N LEU A 200 29.56 -4.27 9.74
CA LEU A 200 29.05 -3.24 8.82
C LEU A 200 30.15 -2.25 8.36
N GLU A 201 31.16 -2.02 9.22
CA GLU A 201 32.34 -1.18 8.95
C GLU A 201 33.11 -1.63 7.70
N GLN A 202 33.16 -2.93 7.39
CA GLN A 202 33.88 -3.42 6.20
C GLN A 202 33.21 -3.01 4.88
N TYR A 203 31.92 -2.69 4.94
CA TYR A 203 31.13 -2.27 3.79
C TYR A 203 31.02 -0.75 3.69
N VAL A 204 30.59 -0.10 4.78
CA VAL A 204 30.27 1.34 4.80
C VAL A 204 31.48 2.20 5.22
N GLY A 205 32.54 1.56 5.72
CA GLY A 205 33.69 2.22 6.31
C GLY A 205 33.44 2.66 7.76
N ARG A 206 34.31 3.54 8.26
CA ARG A 206 34.29 4.04 9.66
C ARG A 206 33.34 5.22 9.90
N ASN A 207 32.59 5.63 8.88
CA ASN A 207 31.78 6.84 8.96
C ASN A 207 30.42 6.57 9.62
N GLU A 208 30.23 7.20 10.77
CA GLU A 208 29.02 7.18 11.59
C GLU A 208 28.01 8.29 11.22
N LYS A 209 28.08 8.82 10.00
CA LYS A 209 27.16 9.84 9.47
C LYS A 209 26.70 9.46 8.06
N THR A 210 26.32 8.20 7.88
CA THR A 210 25.98 7.65 6.57
C THR A 210 24.57 7.06 6.59
N LYS A 211 23.80 7.35 5.54
CA LYS A 211 22.54 6.68 5.25
C LYS A 211 22.79 5.66 4.14
N ILE A 212 22.39 4.41 4.35
CA ILE A 212 22.51 3.34 3.36
C ILE A 212 21.14 2.74 3.05
N VAL A 213 20.95 2.29 1.80
CA VAL A 213 19.75 1.54 1.40
C VAL A 213 20.05 0.05 1.48
N ALA A 214 19.45 -0.64 2.44
CA ALA A 214 19.61 -2.06 2.68
C ALA A 214 18.36 -2.81 2.23
N LYS A 215 18.53 -3.83 1.39
CA LYS A 215 17.42 -4.66 0.91
C LYS A 215 17.44 -6.01 1.61
N LEU A 216 16.32 -6.39 2.19
CA LEU A 216 16.11 -7.72 2.74
C LEU A 216 15.55 -8.63 1.65
N ALA A 217 16.24 -9.73 1.37
CA ALA A 217 15.84 -10.71 0.38
C ALA A 217 16.03 -12.15 0.93
N PRO A 218 15.21 -13.11 0.51
CA PRO A 218 15.41 -14.51 0.90
C PRO A 218 16.71 -15.05 0.29
N LYS A 219 17.39 -15.95 1.01
CA LYS A 219 18.64 -16.61 0.58
C LYS A 219 18.50 -17.40 -0.72
N SER A 220 17.30 -17.91 -0.97
CA SER A 220 16.97 -18.61 -2.22
C SER A 220 16.87 -17.67 -3.42
N ALA A 221 16.68 -16.37 -3.19
CA ALA A 221 16.67 -15.36 -4.24
C ALA A 221 18.08 -14.80 -4.48
N GLY A 222 18.38 -14.52 -5.74
CA GLY A 222 19.62 -13.83 -6.11
C GLY A 222 19.62 -12.35 -5.74
N ALA A 223 20.55 -11.61 -6.33
CA ALA A 223 20.67 -10.17 -6.10
C ALA A 223 19.34 -9.44 -6.36
N PRO A 224 18.85 -8.60 -5.43
CA PRO A 224 17.60 -7.88 -5.62
C PRO A 224 17.73 -6.89 -6.77
N VAL A 225 16.63 -6.73 -7.52
CA VAL A 225 16.56 -5.82 -8.66
C VAL A 225 16.95 -4.40 -8.22
N ARG A 226 17.80 -3.75 -9.02
CA ARG A 226 18.18 -2.36 -8.76
C ARG A 226 16.97 -1.46 -8.88
N GLU A 227 16.91 -0.44 -8.03
CA GLU A 227 15.83 0.53 -8.11
C GLU A 227 15.88 1.29 -9.45
N PRO A 228 14.70 1.61 -10.02
CA PRO A 228 14.61 2.54 -11.13
C PRO A 228 15.29 3.85 -10.74
N ARG A 229 16.16 4.38 -11.60
CA ARG A 229 16.85 5.66 -11.36
C ARG A 229 15.91 6.86 -11.39
N ILE A 230 14.68 6.65 -11.85
CA ILE A 230 13.68 7.68 -12.11
C ILE A 230 12.50 7.37 -11.20
N ASP A 231 12.00 8.39 -10.50
CA ASP A 231 10.80 8.28 -9.67
C ASP A 231 9.58 7.89 -10.53
N GLU A 232 8.60 7.22 -9.94
CA GLU A 232 7.41 6.76 -10.66
C GLU A 232 6.61 7.91 -11.27
N ASN A 233 6.51 9.04 -10.56
CA ASN A 233 5.80 10.21 -11.07
C ASN A 233 6.54 10.83 -12.25
N THR A 234 7.86 10.94 -12.18
CA THR A 234 8.68 11.42 -13.29
C THR A 234 8.65 10.45 -14.48
N HIS A 235 8.64 9.14 -14.22
CA HIS A 235 8.51 8.13 -15.26
C HIS A 235 7.16 8.19 -15.96
N LYS A 236 6.05 8.37 -15.21
CA LYS A 236 4.71 8.60 -15.79
C LYS A 236 4.65 9.89 -16.61
N ALA A 237 5.21 10.99 -16.10
CA ALA A 237 5.26 12.26 -16.81
C ALA A 237 6.10 12.16 -18.10
N MET A 238 7.21 11.42 -18.04
CA MET A 238 8.07 11.12 -19.17
C MET A 238 7.32 10.30 -20.23
N LEU A 239 6.63 9.22 -19.84
CA LEU A 239 5.79 8.42 -20.74
C LEU A 239 4.68 9.26 -21.38
N ALA A 240 3.99 10.09 -20.61
CA ALA A 240 2.96 10.98 -21.12
C ALA A 240 3.51 12.00 -22.13
N HIS A 241 4.69 12.56 -21.84
CA HIS A 241 5.37 13.47 -22.76
C HIS A 241 5.80 12.76 -24.06
N TYR A 242 6.35 11.55 -23.98
CA TYR A 242 6.72 10.76 -25.15
C TYR A 242 5.50 10.37 -25.99
N TYR A 243 4.40 9.97 -25.35
CA TYR A 243 3.14 9.66 -26.02
C TYR A 243 2.60 10.88 -26.78
N LYS A 244 2.55 12.05 -26.12
CA LYS A 244 2.14 13.31 -26.74
C LYS A 244 3.02 13.68 -27.93
N LYS A 245 4.35 13.58 -27.78
CA LYS A 245 5.29 13.81 -28.88
C LYS A 245 5.09 12.85 -30.05
N GLN A 246 4.79 11.58 -29.76
CA GLN A 246 4.54 10.58 -30.79
C GLN A 246 3.23 10.86 -31.54
N GLU A 247 2.18 11.28 -30.83
CA GLU A 247 0.93 11.73 -31.48
C GLU A 247 1.15 13.01 -32.31
N GLU A 248 1.90 13.99 -31.81
CA GLU A 248 2.27 15.19 -32.56
C GLU A 248 3.05 14.85 -33.84
N GLN A 249 4.04 13.95 -33.75
CA GLN A 249 4.81 13.47 -34.90
C GLN A 249 3.96 12.68 -35.89
N LYS A 250 3.05 11.84 -35.40
CA LYS A 250 2.13 11.09 -36.25
C LYS A 250 1.19 12.04 -36.97
N LYS A 251 0.61 13.00 -36.25
CA LYS A 251 -0.26 14.03 -36.83
C LYS A 251 0.46 14.86 -37.88
N LEU A 252 1.73 15.22 -37.65
CA LEU A 252 2.55 15.92 -38.64
C LEU A 252 2.87 15.05 -39.86
N GLY A 253 3.02 13.74 -39.70
CA GLY A 253 3.23 12.81 -40.81
C GLY A 253 1.95 12.49 -41.60
N ASP A 254 0.80 12.49 -40.92
CA ASP A 254 -0.53 12.35 -41.53
C ASP A 254 -1.00 13.67 -42.18
N ASP A 255 -0.37 14.81 -41.85
CA ASP A 255 -0.54 16.11 -42.51
C ASP A 255 0.20 16.07 -43.87
N GLU A 256 -0.28 15.24 -44.79
CA GLU A 256 -0.01 15.40 -46.21
C GLU A 256 -0.61 16.77 -46.59
N ASP A 257 0.24 17.80 -46.75
CA ASP A 257 -0.11 19.21 -46.95
C ASP A 257 -0.87 19.46 -48.29
N ASP A 258 -2.04 18.84 -48.42
CA ASP A 258 -3.04 19.03 -49.47
C ASP A 258 -3.90 20.26 -49.16
N SER A 259 -3.60 20.99 -48.08
CA SER A 259 -4.23 22.27 -47.74
C SER A 259 -4.09 23.31 -48.86
N TYR A 260 -3.06 23.16 -49.69
CA TYR A 260 -2.86 23.91 -50.94
C TYR A 260 -3.94 23.63 -51.99
N LEU A 261 -4.42 22.38 -52.13
CA LEU A 261 -5.32 21.96 -53.22
C LEU A 261 -6.70 22.63 -53.14
N ASP A 262 -7.17 22.93 -51.92
CA ASP A 262 -8.45 23.61 -51.66
C ASP A 262 -8.31 25.13 -51.46
N ALA A 263 -7.09 25.67 -51.59
CA ALA A 263 -6.85 27.06 -51.30
C ALA A 263 -7.37 27.97 -52.44
N GLN A 264 -8.05 29.07 -52.08
CA GLN A 264 -8.66 30.02 -53.04
C GLN A 264 -7.69 30.60 -54.08
N TRP A 265 -6.39 30.61 -53.78
CA TRP A 265 -5.34 31.11 -54.66
C TRP A 265 -4.88 30.07 -55.69
N ALA A 266 -5.13 28.79 -55.43
CA ALA A 266 -4.85 27.68 -56.35
C ALA A 266 -6.00 27.43 -57.33
N ASP A 267 -7.18 28.07 -57.16
CA ASP A 267 -8.30 27.95 -58.09
C ASP A 267 -8.01 28.66 -59.43
N PRO A 268 -7.80 27.93 -60.54
CA PRO A 268 -7.49 28.53 -61.84
C PRO A 268 -8.69 29.30 -62.43
N LYS A 269 -9.88 29.18 -61.84
CA LYS A 269 -11.10 29.87 -62.25
C LYS A 269 -11.47 31.06 -61.34
N SER A 270 -10.68 31.33 -60.29
CA SER A 270 -10.88 32.44 -59.35
C SER A 270 -10.97 33.80 -60.05
N LEU A 271 -10.06 34.08 -60.99
CA LEU A 271 -10.10 35.33 -61.76
C LEU A 271 -11.35 35.42 -62.66
N LYS A 272 -11.77 34.28 -63.23
CA LYS A 272 -12.96 34.19 -64.10
C LYS A 272 -14.24 34.41 -63.30
N SER A 273 -14.36 33.85 -62.10
CA SER A 273 -15.53 34.03 -61.25
C SER A 273 -15.65 35.47 -60.73
N GLN A 274 -14.52 36.12 -60.41
CA GLN A 274 -14.49 37.55 -60.05
C GLN A 274 -14.88 38.45 -61.23
N LEU A 275 -14.40 38.15 -62.45
CA LEU A 275 -14.67 38.98 -63.63
C LEU A 275 -16.08 38.79 -64.20
N ILE A 276 -16.70 37.61 -64.04
CA ILE A 276 -18.03 37.29 -64.57
C ILE A 276 -19.17 37.70 -63.61
N GLY A 277 -18.85 38.27 -62.43
CA GLY A 277 -19.78 39.09 -61.64
C GLY A 277 -21.19 38.51 -61.51
N GLY A 278 -21.35 37.45 -60.70
CA GLY A 278 -22.66 37.00 -60.20
C GLY A 278 -23.73 36.82 -61.27
N GLY A 279 -23.65 35.72 -62.02
CA GLY A 279 -24.58 35.35 -63.08
C GLY A 279 -26.05 35.39 -62.65
N ARG A 280 -26.69 36.55 -62.86
CA ARG A 280 -28.14 36.64 -62.93
C ARG A 280 -28.58 35.99 -64.24
N PRO A 281 -29.35 34.89 -64.23
CA PRO A 281 -29.80 34.25 -65.45
C PRO A 281 -30.78 35.18 -66.20
N ILE A 282 -30.41 35.59 -67.41
CA ILE A 282 -31.25 36.37 -68.31
C ILE A 282 -32.27 35.41 -68.94
N MET A 283 -33.51 35.41 -68.47
CA MET A 283 -34.62 34.65 -69.08
C MET A 283 -35.18 35.40 -70.29
N ALA A 284 -34.90 34.90 -71.50
CA ALA A 284 -35.60 35.33 -72.71
C ALA A 284 -36.89 34.51 -72.89
N ARG A 285 -38.05 35.18 -72.96
CA ARG A 285 -39.34 34.55 -73.30
C ARG A 285 -39.48 34.46 -74.83
N PRO A 286 -39.71 33.28 -75.43
CA PRO A 286 -39.99 33.17 -76.85
C PRO A 286 -41.45 33.50 -77.16
N GLY A 287 -41.68 34.43 -78.09
CA GLY A 287 -42.98 34.75 -78.68
C GLY A 287 -43.38 33.73 -79.75
N GLY A 288 -44.69 33.52 -79.91
CA GLY A 288 -45.27 32.49 -80.77
C GLY A 288 -45.68 32.97 -82.17
N ARG A 289 -45.62 31.97 -83.07
CA ARG A 289 -46.03 31.87 -84.48
C ARG A 289 -45.19 32.61 -85.52
#